data_AF-H1VN76-F1
#
_entry.id   AF-H1VN76-F1
#
_cell.length_a   1.000
_cell.length_b   1.000
_cell.length_c   1.000
_cell.angle_alpha   90.00
_cell.angle_beta   90.00
_cell.angle_gamma   90.00
#
_symmetry.space_group_name_H-M   'P 1'
#
loop_
_entity.id
_entity.type
_entity.pdbx_description
1 polymer ?
#
loop_
_entity_poly.entity_id
_entity_poly.type
_entity_poly.pdbx_seq_one_letter_code
_entity_poly.pdbx_strand_id
1 'polypeptide(L)' 'MTQHGSYSEMKLILARLIWNFDMELAAESRNWAEKQKIFILWDKGPLRVRLTPVIRTTS' A
#
# COMPACT_ATOMS: atom_id res chain seq x y z
N MET A 1 26.99 0.48 8.77
CA MET A 1 26.22 0.57 7.51
C MET A 1 24.80 0.12 7.84
N THR A 2 23.85 1.05 7.85
CA THR A 2 22.57 0.99 8.57
C THR A 2 21.56 0.01 7.96
N GLN A 3 21.34 -1.16 8.60
CA GLN A 3 20.42 -2.21 8.13
C GLN A 3 19.08 -2.28 8.89
N HIS A 4 18.71 -1.28 9.71
CA HIS A 4 17.54 -1.42 10.62
C HIS A 4 16.51 -0.28 10.55
N GLY A 5 16.89 0.91 10.06
CA GLY A 5 16.03 2.12 10.14
C GLY A 5 14.83 2.14 9.20
N SER A 6 14.88 1.44 8.08
CA SER A 6 13.88 1.54 7.00
C SER A 6 12.60 0.72 7.27
N TYR A 7 12.68 -0.38 8.00
CA TYR A 7 11.50 -1.22 8.31
C TYR A 7 10.54 -0.55 9.31
N SER A 8 11.08 0.21 10.26
CA SER A 8 10.26 0.95 11.23
C SER A 8 9.48 2.07 10.56
N GLU A 9 10.07 2.76 9.58
CA GLU A 9 9.41 3.85 8.85
C GLU A 9 8.26 3.32 7.99
N MET A 10 8.48 2.23 7.25
CA MET A 10 7.44 1.60 6.43
C MET A 10 6.27 1.09 7.28
N LYS A 11 6.55 0.47 8.44
CA LYS A 11 5.51 0.03 9.38
C LYS A 11 4.71 1.20 9.92
N LEU A 12 5.36 2.32 10.26
CA LEU A 12 4.69 3.51 10.77
C LEU A 12 3.79 4.15 9.70
N ILE A 13 4.26 4.27 8.46
CA ILE A 13 3.47 4.76 7.33
C ILE A 13 2.24 3.87 7.13
N LEU A 14 2.43 2.54 7.09
CA LEU A 14 1.33 1.60 6.92
C LEU A 14 0.32 1.67 8.08
N ALA A 15 0.80 1.75 9.32
CA ALA A 15 -0.06 1.88 10.49
C ALA A 15 -0.92 3.15 10.42
N ARG A 16 -0.36 4.28 9.98
CA ARG A 16 -1.10 5.53 9.77
C ARG A 16 -2.13 5.40 8.65
N LEU A 17 -1.80 4.72 7.55
CA LEU A 17 -2.75 4.50 6.46
C LEU A 17 -3.94 3.66 6.92
N ILE A 18 -3.68 2.50 7.54
CA ILE A 18 -4.72 1.60 8.06
C ILE A 18 -5.58 2.28 9.12
N TRP A 19 -4.99 3.11 9.98
CA TRP A 19 -5.73 3.77 11.05
C TRP A 19 -6.65 4.89 10.57
N ASN A 20 -6.24 5.64 9.55
CA ASN A 20 -6.95 6.86 9.13
C ASN A 20 -7.82 6.66 7.89
N PHE A 21 -7.61 5.62 7.09
CA PHE A 21 -8.29 5.44 5.81
C PHE A 21 -8.89 4.03 5.68
N ASP A 22 -10.10 3.98 5.12
CA ASP A 22 -10.59 2.79 4.44
C ASP A 22 -9.93 2.72 3.06
N MET A 23 -9.43 1.54 2.70
CA MET A 23 -8.59 1.33 1.53
C MET A 23 -9.20 0.28 0.61
N GLU A 24 -9.49 0.67 -0.63
CA GLU A 24 -10.06 -0.22 -1.63
C GLU A 24 -9.14 -0.34 -2.85
N LEU A 25 -8.85 -1.57 -3.25
CA LEU A 25 -8.06 -1.85 -4.44
C LEU A 25 -8.89 -1.58 -5.70
N ALA A 26 -8.36 -0.79 -6.63
CA ALA A 26 -9.02 -0.52 -7.90
C ALA A 26 -9.21 -1.83 -8.69
N ALA A 27 -10.34 -1.96 -9.40
CA ALA A 27 -10.70 -3.20 -10.09
C ALA A 27 -9.63 -3.64 -11.10
N GLU A 28 -9.00 -2.68 -11.80
CA GLU A 28 -7.92 -2.95 -12.75
C GLU A 28 -6.64 -3.54 -12.10
N SER A 29 -6.48 -3.29 -10.79
CA SER A 29 -5.33 -3.68 -9.98
C SER A 29 -5.53 -4.99 -9.20
N ARG A 30 -6.69 -5.66 -9.29
CA ARG A 30 -6.95 -6.91 -8.54
C ARG A 30 -5.96 -8.04 -8.80
N ASN A 31 -5.54 -8.22 -10.05
CA ASN A 31 -4.55 -9.24 -10.44
C ASN A 31 -3.17 -8.61 -10.65
N TRP A 32 -2.89 -7.49 -9.98
CA TRP A 32 -1.65 -6.72 -10.20
C TRP A 32 -0.41 -7.56 -9.94
N ALA A 33 -0.38 -8.34 -8.85
CA ALA A 33 0.74 -9.22 -8.50
C ALA A 33 0.94 -10.37 -9.51
N GLU A 34 -0.15 -10.98 -10.00
CA GLU A 34 -0.09 -12.08 -10.96
C GLU A 34 0.27 -11.63 -12.39
N LYS A 35 -0.02 -10.36 -12.72
CA LYS A 35 0.42 -9.74 -13.98
C LYS A 35 1.93 -9.48 -14.01
N GLN A 36 2.62 -9.55 -12.87
CA GLN A 36 4.09 -9.42 -12.76
C GLN A 36 4.82 -10.74 -13.08
N LYS A 37 4.45 -11.44 -14.15
CA LYS A 37 5.04 -12.74 -14.55
C LYS A 37 6.44 -12.65 -15.17
N ILE A 38 7.05 -11.46 -15.21
CA ILE A 38 8.35 -11.26 -15.87
C ILE A 38 9.40 -10.99 -14.80
N PHE A 39 10.00 -12.06 -14.29
CA PHE A 39 11.10 -11.99 -13.31
C PHE A 39 12.35 -11.27 -13.83
N ILE A 40 12.41 -10.97 -15.13
CA ILE A 40 13.57 -10.36 -15.82
C ILE A 40 13.35 -8.86 -16.12
N LEU A 41 12.10 -8.40 -16.26
CA LEU A 41 11.76 -7.01 -16.58
C LEU A 41 10.95 -6.42 -15.41
N TRP A 42 11.63 -5.65 -14.56
CA TRP A 42 11.11 -5.09 -13.30
C TRP A 42 10.07 -3.96 -13.46
N ASP A 43 9.33 -3.92 -14.58
CA ASP A 43 8.30 -2.91 -14.79
C ASP A 43 7.01 -3.29 -14.06
N LYS A 44 6.99 -2.97 -12.76
CA LYS A 44 5.78 -3.05 -11.95
C LYS A 44 4.91 -1.86 -12.28
N GLY A 45 3.94 -2.07 -13.18
CA GLY A 45 2.91 -1.08 -13.50
C GLY A 45 2.21 -0.51 -12.26
N PRO A 46 1.37 0.52 -12.38
CA PRO A 46 0.79 1.20 -11.22
C PRO A 46 -0.17 0.29 -10.41
N LEU A 47 -0.03 0.33 -9.07
CA LEU A 47 -0.99 -0.24 -8.12
C LEU A 47 -1.92 0.89 -7.64
N ARG A 48 -3.17 0.89 -8.09
CA ARG A 48 -4.13 1.95 -7.77
C ARG A 48 -4.99 1.55 -6.58
N VAL A 49 -5.00 2.40 -5.56
CA VAL A 49 -5.76 2.22 -4.32
C VAL A 49 -6.56 3.49 -4.07
N ARG A 50 -7.85 3.34 -3.76
CA ARG A 50 -8.71 4.43 -3.31
C ARG A 50 -8.62 4.53 -1.79
N LEU A 51 -8.42 5.75 -1.28
CA LEU A 51 -8.36 6.05 0.15
C LEU A 51 -9.56 6.90 0.55
N THR A 52 -10.32 6.46 1.55
CA THR A 52 -11.46 7.20 2.09
C THR A 52 -11.18 7.49 3.57
N PRO A 53 -11.14 8.77 4.03
CA PRO A 53 -10.91 9.08 5.43
C PRO A 53 -11.97 8.48 6.35
N VAL A 54 -11.54 7.83 7.43
CA VAL A 54 -12.45 7.30 8.46
C VAL A 54 -12.84 8.43 9.42
N ILE A 55 -14.12 8.77 9.48
CA ILE A 55 -14.64 9.73 10.45
C ILE A 55 -14.75 9.01 11.80
N ARG A 56 -14.00 9.51 12.79
CA ARG A 56 -14.09 9.04 14.17
C ARG A 56 -14.73 10.13 15.00
N THR A 57 -16.02 9.99 15.28
CA THR A 57 -16.70 10.83 16.25
C THR A 57 -16.15 10.45 17.63
N THR A 58 -15.32 11.32 18.21
CA THR A 58 -14.96 11.22 19.62
C THR A 58 -16.19 11.64 20.42
N SER A 59 -16.85 10.67 21.05
CA SER A 59 -17.94 10.90 22.01
C SER A 59 -17.45 11.59 23.28
#